data_AF-A0A177F5C0-F1
#
_entry.id   AF-A0A177F5C0-F1
#
_cell.length_a   1.000
_cell.length_b   1.000
_cell.length_c   1.000
_cell.angle_alpha   90.00
_cell.angle_beta   90.00
_cell.angle_gamma   90.00
#
_symmetry.space_group_name_H-M   'P 1'
#
loop_
_entity.id
_entity.type
_entity.pdbx_description
1 polymer ?
#
loop_
_entity_poly.entity_id
_entity_poly.type
_entity_poly.pdbx_seq_one_letter_code
_entity_poly.pdbx_strand_id
1 'polypeptide(L)'
;MILLRRYGSEIRIPEEAIIAIAKRFDHQVMGSLLEKGRLEEPLTGDVIKAAVENLDGEKVLQTILTQEEFQISFPETAMFDIARRFGHQTFKLALKQLKKQGSKVRITREIMDAARHNYDNTNEIVKLLLAQSGVRDLIEGEDLVSFARYFDEELMDLLLTSLAPEVQVDPGVPQRMVKAIEVNSKIDSLDKKKALGERIMSTFVERTTVVV
;
A
#
# COMPACT_ATOMS: atom_id res chain seq x y z
N MET A 1 -14.28 -3.47 29.59
CA MET A 1 -14.24 -4.90 29.20
C MET A 1 -15.14 -5.84 30.01
N ILE A 2 -15.61 -5.51 31.23
CA ILE A 2 -16.44 -6.44 32.03
C ILE A 2 -17.82 -6.69 31.39
N LEU A 3 -18.42 -5.66 30.79
CA LEU A 3 -19.74 -5.76 30.17
C LEU A 3 -19.78 -6.71 28.97
N LEU A 4 -18.84 -6.58 28.02
CA LEU A 4 -18.75 -7.48 26.85
C LEU A 4 -18.50 -8.95 27.25
N ARG A 5 -17.72 -9.18 28.31
CA ARG A 5 -17.50 -10.54 28.83
C ARG A 5 -18.77 -11.17 29.40
N ARG A 6 -19.68 -10.36 29.95
CA ARG A 6 -20.88 -10.85 30.62
C ARG A 6 -22.10 -10.92 29.72
N TYR A 7 -22.21 -10.02 28.74
CA TYR A 7 -23.41 -9.83 27.92
C TYR A 7 -23.13 -9.70 26.42
N GLY A 8 -21.90 -9.91 25.96
CA GLY A 8 -21.50 -9.62 24.57
C GLY A 8 -22.31 -10.35 23.51
N SER A 9 -22.73 -11.60 23.76
CA SER A 9 -23.58 -12.38 22.86
C SER A 9 -25.06 -11.94 22.86
N GLU A 10 -25.47 -11.20 23.88
CA GLU A 10 -26.85 -10.71 24.07
C GLU A 10 -27.02 -9.28 23.54
N ILE A 11 -25.93 -8.52 23.43
CA ILE A 11 -25.93 -7.12 23.01
C ILE A 11 -25.54 -7.02 21.53
N ARG A 12 -26.44 -6.44 20.73
CA ARG A 12 -26.14 -6.00 19.38
C ARG A 12 -25.39 -4.67 19.43
N ILE A 13 -24.29 -4.59 18.69
CA ILE A 13 -23.42 -3.41 18.68
C ILE A 13 -23.61 -2.71 17.34
N PRO A 14 -24.17 -1.48 17.34
CA PRO A 14 -24.36 -0.71 16.12
C PRO A 14 -23.03 -0.16 15.62
N GLU A 15 -22.95 0.18 14.33
CA GLU A 15 -21.71 0.65 13.71
C GLU A 15 -21.15 1.91 14.38
N GLU A 16 -21.99 2.86 14.82
CA GLU A 16 -21.52 4.08 15.47
C GLU A 16 -20.77 3.81 16.78
N ALA A 17 -21.16 2.75 17.49
CA ALA A 17 -20.43 2.31 18.68
C ALA A 17 -19.06 1.72 18.30
N ILE A 18 -18.98 0.97 17.20
CA ILE A 18 -17.73 0.43 16.67
C ILE A 18 -16.80 1.56 16.24
N ILE A 19 -17.32 2.57 15.50
CA ILE A 19 -16.58 3.77 15.08
C ILE A 19 -16.03 4.51 16.31
N ALA A 20 -16.87 4.73 17.32
CA ALA A 20 -16.43 5.40 18.56
C ALA A 20 -15.34 4.60 19.28
N ILE A 21 -15.42 3.27 19.27
CA ILE A 21 -14.40 2.39 19.85
C ILE A 21 -13.10 2.47 19.05
N ALA A 22 -13.19 2.31 17.72
CA ALA A 22 -12.06 2.38 16.78
C ALA A 22 -11.31 3.70 16.88
N LYS A 23 -12.00 4.82 17.15
CA LYS A 23 -11.41 6.16 17.25
C LYS A 23 -10.71 6.44 18.58
N ARG A 24 -11.12 5.80 19.68
CA ARG A 24 -10.75 6.21 21.05
C ARG A 24 -10.03 5.17 21.88
N PHE A 25 -10.15 3.89 21.54
CA PHE A 25 -9.60 2.81 22.36
C PHE A 25 -8.54 2.03 21.60
N ASP A 26 -7.72 1.29 22.35
CA ASP A 26 -6.64 0.47 21.81
C ASP A 26 -7.16 -0.81 21.11
N HIS A 27 -6.22 -1.50 20.48
CA HIS A 27 -6.48 -2.77 19.79
C HIS A 27 -6.98 -3.89 20.72
N GLN A 28 -6.71 -3.85 22.03
CA GLN A 28 -7.19 -4.88 22.95
C GLN A 28 -8.69 -4.74 23.16
N VAL A 29 -9.17 -3.51 23.36
CA VAL A 29 -10.61 -3.19 23.44
C VAL A 29 -11.31 -3.54 22.14
N MET A 30 -10.74 -3.15 20.99
CA MET A 30 -11.26 -3.54 19.68
C MET A 30 -11.32 -5.06 19.53
N GLY A 31 -10.27 -5.79 19.91
CA GLY A 31 -10.22 -7.25 19.82
C GLY A 31 -11.34 -7.93 20.60
N SER A 32 -11.57 -7.55 21.86
CA SER A 32 -12.70 -8.15 22.59
C SER A 32 -14.07 -7.72 22.09
N LEU A 33 -14.18 -6.55 21.44
CA LEU A 33 -15.42 -6.16 20.77
C LEU A 33 -15.74 -7.13 19.64
N LEU A 34 -14.76 -7.43 18.80
CA LEU A 34 -14.89 -8.31 17.65
C LEU A 34 -15.09 -9.78 18.06
N GLU A 35 -14.37 -10.24 19.09
CA GLU A 35 -14.48 -11.63 19.59
C GLU A 35 -15.80 -11.93 20.31
N LYS A 36 -16.32 -10.97 21.08
CA LYS A 36 -17.40 -11.22 22.06
C LYS A 36 -18.67 -10.47 21.74
N GLY A 37 -18.57 -9.38 20.99
CA GLY A 37 -19.72 -8.58 20.59
C GLY A 37 -20.42 -9.18 19.40
N ARG A 38 -21.74 -9.03 19.36
CA ARG A 38 -22.52 -9.33 18.16
C ARG A 38 -22.70 -8.06 17.36
N LEU A 39 -21.93 -7.88 16.28
CA LEU A 39 -22.08 -6.73 15.40
C LEU A 39 -23.44 -6.77 14.71
N GLU A 40 -24.14 -5.63 14.68
CA GLU A 40 -25.42 -5.51 14.00
C GLU A 40 -25.24 -5.37 12.48
N GLU A 41 -24.16 -4.70 12.07
CA GLU A 41 -23.86 -4.30 10.70
C GLU A 41 -22.43 -4.70 10.29
N PRO A 42 -22.14 -4.80 8.98
CA PRO A 42 -20.79 -5.00 8.48
C PRO A 42 -19.86 -3.85 8.88
N LEU A 43 -18.55 -4.10 8.89
CA LEU A 43 -17.57 -3.04 9.11
C LEU A 43 -17.41 -2.22 7.83
N THR A 44 -17.54 -0.90 7.91
CA THR A 44 -17.39 -0.03 6.73
C THR A 44 -16.08 0.76 6.70
N GLY A 45 -15.91 1.56 5.64
CA GLY A 45 -14.83 2.51 5.51
C GLY A 45 -14.77 3.55 6.63
N ASP A 46 -15.89 3.85 7.30
CA ASP A 46 -15.92 4.80 8.41
C ASP A 46 -15.26 4.23 9.66
N VAL A 47 -15.38 2.91 9.89
CA VAL A 47 -14.62 2.21 10.94
C VAL A 47 -13.12 2.26 10.63
N ILE A 48 -12.73 2.07 9.36
CA ILE A 48 -11.32 2.17 8.94
C ILE A 48 -10.81 3.59 9.17
N LYS A 49 -11.55 4.60 8.72
CA LYS A 49 -11.20 6.02 8.92
C LYS A 49 -11.03 6.36 10.40
N ALA A 50 -11.93 5.88 11.25
CA ALA A 50 -11.83 6.03 12.69
C ALA A 50 -10.56 5.37 13.27
N ALA A 51 -10.23 4.16 12.82
CA ALA A 51 -8.99 3.50 13.20
C ALA A 51 -7.76 4.27 12.72
N VAL A 52 -7.77 4.82 11.50
CA VAL A 52 -6.70 5.68 10.98
C VAL A 52 -6.48 6.90 11.87
N GLU A 53 -7.55 7.55 12.34
CA GLU A 53 -7.46 8.73 13.22
C GLU A 53 -7.03 8.42 14.67
N ASN A 54 -6.89 7.15 15.05
CA ASN A 54 -6.50 6.72 16.40
C ASN A 54 -4.97 6.72 16.59
N LEU A 55 -4.51 7.03 17.80
CA LEU A 55 -3.10 6.98 18.20
C LEU A 55 -2.50 5.56 18.14
N ASP A 56 -3.26 4.52 18.50
CA ASP A 56 -2.90 3.10 18.33
C ASP A 56 -3.50 2.53 17.02
N GLY A 57 -3.78 3.42 16.07
CA GLY A 57 -4.61 3.15 14.90
C GLY A 57 -4.12 2.02 14.02
N GLU A 58 -2.81 1.85 13.87
CA GLU A 58 -2.25 0.75 13.10
C GLU A 58 -2.62 -0.60 13.69
N LYS A 59 -2.47 -0.77 15.02
CA LYS A 59 -2.82 -2.04 15.68
C LYS A 59 -4.32 -2.26 15.70
N VAL A 60 -5.11 -1.20 15.94
CA VAL A 60 -6.58 -1.27 15.88
C VAL A 60 -7.03 -1.75 14.50
N LEU A 61 -6.47 -1.15 13.43
CA LEU A 61 -6.79 -1.55 12.08
C LEU A 61 -6.31 -2.98 11.79
N GLN A 62 -5.09 -3.36 12.18
CA GLN A 62 -4.64 -4.75 12.04
C GLN A 62 -5.60 -5.74 12.71
N THR A 63 -6.05 -5.46 13.93
CA THR A 63 -7.04 -6.30 14.64
C THR A 63 -8.35 -6.43 13.87
N ILE A 64 -8.83 -5.36 13.25
CA ILE A 64 -10.01 -5.41 12.37
C ILE A 64 -9.72 -6.26 11.12
N LEU A 65 -8.60 -6.02 10.45
CA LEU A 65 -8.25 -6.67 9.18
C LEU A 65 -7.89 -8.15 9.31
N THR A 66 -7.55 -8.63 10.51
CA THR A 66 -7.29 -10.06 10.76
C THR A 66 -8.54 -10.87 10.99
N GLN A 67 -9.71 -10.24 11.15
CA GLN A 67 -10.96 -10.99 11.30
C GLN A 67 -11.40 -11.55 9.95
N GLU A 68 -11.64 -12.86 9.92
CA GLU A 68 -12.01 -13.59 8.71
C GLU A 68 -13.53 -13.73 8.56
N GLU A 69 -14.27 -13.52 9.64
CA GLU A 69 -15.73 -13.60 9.69
C GLU A 69 -16.42 -12.32 9.22
N PHE A 70 -15.74 -11.17 9.32
CA PHE A 70 -16.32 -9.89 8.95
C PHE A 70 -16.00 -9.52 7.51
N GLN A 71 -17.05 -9.13 6.77
CA GLN A 71 -16.87 -8.38 5.52
C GLN A 71 -16.61 -6.92 5.87
N ILE A 72 -15.61 -6.34 5.23
CA ILE A 72 -15.13 -4.99 5.48
C ILE A 72 -15.26 -4.19 4.18
N SER A 73 -16.17 -3.23 4.12
CA SER A 73 -16.25 -2.35 2.95
C SER A 73 -15.04 -1.41 2.91
N PHE A 74 -14.28 -1.45 1.82
CA PHE A 74 -13.09 -0.63 1.63
C PHE A 74 -13.30 0.43 0.55
N PRO A 75 -13.50 1.70 0.92
CA PRO A 75 -13.44 2.78 -0.05
C PRO A 75 -12.00 3.02 -0.50
N GLU A 76 -11.82 3.62 -1.68
CA GLU A 76 -10.51 4.01 -2.19
C GLU A 76 -9.75 4.93 -1.22
N THR A 77 -10.48 5.85 -0.56
CA THR A 77 -9.94 6.75 0.46
C THR A 77 -9.31 6.00 1.64
N ALA A 78 -9.85 4.85 2.03
CA ALA A 78 -9.24 4.02 3.07
C ALA A 78 -7.89 3.45 2.60
N MET A 79 -7.77 3.00 1.36
CA MET A 79 -6.50 2.51 0.82
C MET A 79 -5.45 3.61 0.73
N PHE A 80 -5.85 4.82 0.35
CA PHE A 80 -4.99 6.01 0.37
C PHE A 80 -4.46 6.27 1.79
N ASP A 81 -5.35 6.32 2.79
CA ASP A 81 -4.97 6.61 4.18
C ASP A 81 -4.02 5.55 4.75
N ILE A 82 -4.28 4.27 4.47
CA ILE A 82 -3.43 3.16 4.92
C ILE A 82 -2.05 3.24 4.26
N ALA A 83 -2.01 3.43 2.93
CA ALA A 83 -0.75 3.57 2.19
C ALA A 83 0.09 4.73 2.72
N ARG A 84 -0.56 5.84 3.09
CA ARG A 84 0.11 7.07 3.55
C ARG A 84 0.67 6.97 4.96
N ARG A 85 -0.02 6.27 5.88
CA ARG A 85 0.19 6.41 7.33
C ARG A 85 0.68 5.15 8.03
N PHE A 86 0.45 3.96 7.48
CA PHE A 86 0.72 2.69 8.17
C PHE A 86 1.79 1.85 7.50
N GLY A 87 2.30 0.86 8.23
CA GLY A 87 3.34 -0.04 7.76
C GLY A 87 2.87 -0.97 6.65
N HIS A 88 3.83 -1.50 5.91
CA HIS A 88 3.58 -2.39 4.77
C HIS A 88 2.81 -3.67 5.13
N GLN A 89 2.95 -4.19 6.35
CA GLN A 89 2.17 -5.34 6.81
C GLN A 89 0.68 -5.02 6.92
N THR A 90 0.34 -3.84 7.42
CA THR A 90 -1.04 -3.34 7.49
C THR A 90 -1.62 -3.15 6.09
N PHE A 91 -0.84 -2.58 5.18
CA PHE A 91 -1.22 -2.45 3.77
C PHE A 91 -1.46 -3.81 3.10
N LYS A 92 -0.61 -4.80 3.37
CA LYS A 92 -0.75 -6.17 2.87
C LYS A 92 -2.04 -6.84 3.38
N LEU A 93 -2.40 -6.64 4.64
CA LEU A 93 -3.67 -7.13 5.20
C LEU A 93 -4.87 -6.48 4.50
N ALA A 94 -4.80 -5.18 4.23
CA ALA A 94 -5.85 -4.47 3.49
C ALA A 94 -6.03 -5.05 2.07
N LEU A 95 -4.93 -5.24 1.33
CA LEU A 95 -4.97 -5.90 0.02
C LEU A 95 -5.54 -7.33 0.08
N LYS A 96 -5.24 -8.09 1.14
CA LYS A 96 -5.80 -9.44 1.33
C LYS A 96 -7.32 -9.39 1.47
N GLN A 97 -7.84 -8.47 2.29
CA GLN A 97 -9.27 -8.31 2.49
C GLN A 97 -9.99 -7.87 1.21
N LEU A 98 -9.39 -6.98 0.42
CA LEU A 98 -9.91 -6.59 -0.89
C LEU A 98 -10.06 -7.78 -1.85
N LYS A 99 -9.00 -8.60 -1.95
CA LYS A 99 -9.02 -9.80 -2.80
C LYS A 99 -10.09 -10.79 -2.40
N LYS A 100 -10.27 -11.00 -1.09
CA LYS A 100 -11.28 -11.91 -0.54
C LYS A 100 -12.70 -11.54 -0.95
N GLN A 101 -13.00 -10.25 -1.03
CA GLN A 101 -14.34 -9.76 -1.37
C GLN A 101 -14.61 -9.73 -2.88
N GLY A 102 -13.63 -10.12 -3.70
CA GLY A 102 -13.71 -9.91 -5.15
C GLY A 102 -13.77 -8.43 -5.54
N SER A 103 -13.53 -7.54 -4.58
CA SER A 103 -13.53 -6.10 -4.77
C SER A 103 -12.33 -5.74 -5.65
N LYS A 104 -12.64 -5.28 -6.86
CA LYS A 104 -11.66 -4.58 -7.71
C LYS A 104 -11.52 -3.16 -7.19
N VAL A 105 -10.98 -2.97 -5.98
CA VAL A 105 -10.54 -1.62 -5.62
C VAL A 105 -9.48 -1.25 -6.62
N ARG A 106 -9.81 -0.23 -7.41
CA ARG A 106 -8.92 0.35 -8.38
C ARG A 106 -7.80 0.98 -7.58
N ILE A 107 -6.60 0.40 -7.68
CA ILE A 107 -5.42 1.14 -7.26
C ILE A 107 -5.32 2.34 -8.21
N THR A 108 -5.24 3.53 -7.65
CA THR A 108 -5.17 4.81 -8.37
C THR A 108 -3.81 5.46 -8.18
N ARG A 109 -3.56 6.53 -8.94
CA ARG A 109 -2.32 7.30 -8.82
C ARG A 109 -2.18 7.88 -7.42
N GLU A 110 -3.29 8.32 -6.83
CA GLU A 110 -3.36 8.89 -5.50
C GLU A 110 -2.87 7.89 -4.44
N ILE A 111 -3.23 6.61 -4.56
CA ILE A 111 -2.75 5.55 -3.65
C ILE A 111 -1.25 5.30 -3.85
N MET A 112 -0.77 5.28 -5.10
CA MET A 112 0.66 5.17 -5.41
C MET A 112 1.45 6.33 -4.80
N ASP A 113 0.96 7.56 -4.96
CA ASP A 113 1.61 8.74 -4.41
C ASP A 113 1.57 8.75 -2.88
N ALA A 114 0.48 8.30 -2.26
CA ALA A 114 0.43 8.10 -0.80
C ALA A 114 1.53 7.15 -0.32
N ALA A 115 1.73 6.00 -0.98
CA ALA A 115 2.77 5.03 -0.65
C ALA A 115 4.19 5.62 -0.79
N ARG A 116 4.41 6.46 -1.82
CA ARG A 116 5.70 7.14 -2.05
C ARG A 116 6.06 8.14 -0.96
N HIS A 117 5.08 8.70 -0.27
CA HIS A 117 5.31 9.62 0.84
C HIS A 117 5.42 8.91 2.20
N ASN A 118 5.29 7.58 2.25
CA ASN A 118 5.49 6.76 3.45
C ASN A 118 6.93 6.24 3.53
N TYR A 119 7.89 7.15 3.78
CA TYR A 119 9.32 6.92 3.54
C TYR A 119 9.92 5.67 4.21
N ASP A 120 9.40 5.29 5.38
CA ASP A 120 9.87 4.10 6.12
C ASP A 120 9.38 2.79 5.50
N ASN A 121 8.30 2.81 4.72
CA ASN A 121 7.67 1.62 4.13
C ASN A 121 7.50 1.71 2.60
N THR A 122 7.95 2.78 1.95
CA THR A 122 7.70 3.03 0.52
C THR A 122 8.11 1.85 -0.35
N ASN A 123 9.31 1.28 -0.14
CA ASN A 123 9.79 0.19 -0.99
C ASN A 123 8.83 -1.02 -0.93
N GLU A 124 8.47 -1.45 0.28
CA GLU A 124 7.59 -2.61 0.49
C GLU A 124 6.16 -2.35 0.02
N ILE A 125 5.60 -1.16 0.27
CA ILE A 125 4.24 -0.83 -0.17
C ILE A 125 4.18 -0.73 -1.69
N VAL A 126 5.15 -0.07 -2.33
CA VAL A 126 5.19 0.03 -3.79
C VAL A 126 5.38 -1.36 -4.41
N LYS A 127 6.24 -2.22 -3.86
CA LYS A 127 6.37 -3.62 -4.28
C LYS A 127 5.03 -4.37 -4.25
N LEU A 128 4.24 -4.18 -3.19
CA LEU A 128 2.89 -4.75 -3.08
C LEU A 128 1.93 -4.18 -4.13
N LEU A 129 1.98 -2.87 -4.40
CA LEU A 129 1.16 -2.21 -5.41
C LEU A 129 1.48 -2.71 -6.83
N LEU A 130 2.75 -2.81 -7.19
CA LEU A 130 3.20 -3.29 -8.51
C LEU A 130 2.77 -4.73 -8.81
N ALA A 131 2.54 -5.53 -7.76
CA ALA A 131 2.01 -6.88 -7.89
C ALA A 131 0.48 -6.92 -8.14
N GLN A 132 -0.20 -5.78 -8.16
CA GLN A 132 -1.62 -5.70 -8.50
C GLN A 132 -1.82 -5.37 -9.99
N SER A 133 -2.84 -5.99 -10.59
CA SER A 133 -3.19 -5.76 -12.00
C SER A 133 -3.60 -4.32 -12.26
N GLY A 134 -3.15 -3.74 -13.38
CA GLY A 134 -3.53 -2.39 -13.83
C GLY A 134 -2.78 -1.23 -13.14
N VAL A 135 -1.89 -1.52 -12.18
CA VAL A 135 -1.05 -0.49 -11.54
C VAL A 135 0.04 0.03 -12.48
N ARG A 136 0.46 -0.81 -13.42
CA ARG A 136 1.53 -0.51 -14.37
C ARG A 136 1.18 0.65 -15.29
N ASP A 137 -0.08 0.75 -15.68
CA ASP A 137 -0.60 1.83 -16.53
C ASP A 137 -0.60 3.20 -15.83
N LEU A 138 -0.39 3.24 -14.51
CA LEU A 138 -0.34 4.48 -13.73
C LEU A 138 1.06 5.08 -13.67
N ILE A 139 2.09 4.33 -14.07
CA ILE A 139 3.49 4.70 -13.92
C ILE A 139 3.97 5.43 -15.17
N GLU A 140 4.43 6.66 -14.96
CA GLU A 140 4.99 7.53 -16.00
C GLU A 140 6.51 7.59 -15.94
N GLY A 141 7.11 8.20 -16.97
CA GLY A 141 8.56 8.38 -17.04
C GLY A 141 9.16 9.09 -15.82
N GLU A 142 8.50 10.11 -15.26
CA GLU A 142 8.98 10.82 -14.06
C GLU A 142 8.92 9.97 -12.79
N ASP A 143 7.97 9.03 -12.72
CA ASP A 143 7.90 8.09 -11.62
C ASP A 143 9.11 7.16 -11.63
N LEU A 144 9.52 6.68 -12.81
CA LEU A 144 10.71 5.86 -12.97
C LEU A 144 11.99 6.60 -12.57
N VAL A 145 12.12 7.89 -12.89
CA VAL A 145 13.25 8.73 -12.42
C VAL A 145 13.24 8.86 -10.90
N SER A 146 12.06 9.03 -10.31
CA SER A 146 11.91 9.09 -8.85
C SER A 146 12.26 7.77 -8.18
N PHE A 147 11.82 6.64 -8.75
CA PHE A 147 12.15 5.31 -8.27
C PHE A 147 13.66 5.07 -8.30
N ALA A 148 14.31 5.42 -9.42
CA ALA A 148 15.76 5.35 -9.58
C ALA A 148 16.53 6.15 -8.52
N ARG A 149 15.94 7.25 -8.01
CA ARG A 149 16.54 8.08 -6.95
C ARG A 149 16.39 7.50 -5.54
N TYR A 150 15.29 6.82 -5.24
CA TYR A 150 14.88 6.56 -3.85
C TYR A 150 14.66 5.09 -3.51
N PHE A 151 14.57 4.20 -4.49
CA PHE A 151 14.35 2.77 -4.27
C PHE A 151 15.67 2.03 -4.13
N ASP A 152 15.62 0.89 -3.45
CA ASP A 152 16.78 0.01 -3.36
C ASP A 152 17.00 -0.75 -4.68
N GLU A 153 18.12 -1.47 -4.74
CA GLU A 153 18.51 -2.28 -5.88
C GLU A 153 17.45 -3.33 -6.25
N GLU A 154 16.91 -4.05 -5.26
CA GLU A 154 15.94 -5.13 -5.49
C GLU A 154 14.66 -4.59 -6.15
N LEU A 155 14.13 -3.49 -5.65
CA LEU A 155 12.92 -2.90 -6.20
C LEU A 155 13.17 -2.27 -7.58
N MET A 156 14.33 -1.68 -7.80
CA MET A 156 14.71 -1.20 -9.14
C MET A 156 14.80 -2.35 -10.14
N ASP A 157 15.37 -3.49 -9.75
CA ASP A 157 15.42 -4.67 -10.60
C ASP A 157 14.03 -5.23 -10.91
N LEU A 158 13.14 -5.25 -9.92
CA LEU A 158 11.75 -5.64 -10.11
C LEU A 158 11.04 -4.72 -11.11
N LEU A 159 11.23 -3.40 -10.99
CA LEU A 159 10.68 -2.40 -11.91
C LEU A 159 11.16 -2.63 -13.34
N LEU A 160 12.47 -2.78 -13.55
CA LEU A 160 13.05 -2.97 -14.88
C LEU A 160 12.62 -4.29 -15.52
N THR A 161 12.45 -5.34 -14.71
CA THR A 161 12.00 -6.66 -15.21
C THR A 161 10.52 -6.65 -15.57
N SER A 162 9.69 -6.02 -14.73
CA SER A 162 8.24 -6.26 -14.71
C SER A 162 7.42 -5.14 -15.35
N LEU A 163 7.95 -3.92 -15.39
CA LEU A 163 7.23 -2.73 -15.88
C LEU A 163 7.81 -2.17 -17.16
N ALA A 164 9.13 -2.14 -17.28
CA ALA A 164 9.76 -1.54 -18.44
C ALA A 164 9.34 -2.16 -19.78
N PRO A 165 8.93 -3.44 -19.85
CA PRO A 165 8.35 -3.96 -21.08
C PRO A 165 7.06 -3.29 -21.56
N GLU A 166 6.28 -2.73 -20.64
CA GLU A 166 4.90 -2.25 -20.85
C GLU A 166 4.78 -0.72 -20.81
N VAL A 167 5.74 -0.03 -20.17
CA VAL A 167 5.71 1.44 -20.01
C VAL A 167 6.44 2.13 -21.17
N GLN A 168 5.72 2.97 -21.92
CA GLN A 168 6.34 3.89 -22.87
C GLN A 168 6.95 5.09 -22.13
N VAL A 169 8.20 5.41 -22.44
CA VAL A 169 8.93 6.52 -21.81
C VAL A 169 9.55 7.41 -22.87
N ASP A 170 9.64 8.70 -22.56
CA ASP A 170 10.36 9.63 -23.43
C ASP A 170 11.84 9.24 -23.56
N PRO A 171 12.48 9.50 -24.71
CA PRO A 171 13.87 9.12 -24.97
C PRO A 171 14.89 9.60 -23.93
N GLY A 172 14.57 10.69 -23.20
CA GLY A 172 15.41 11.29 -22.17
C GLY A 172 15.20 10.75 -20.75
N VAL A 173 14.16 9.94 -20.51
CA VAL A 173 13.89 9.35 -19.19
C VAL A 173 15.01 8.40 -18.75
N PRO A 174 15.52 7.47 -19.59
CA PRO A 174 16.55 6.52 -19.17
C PRO A 174 17.83 7.21 -18.67
N GLN A 175 18.31 8.25 -19.36
CA GLN A 175 19.51 8.98 -18.94
C GLN A 175 19.28 9.75 -17.63
N ARG A 176 18.07 10.24 -17.38
CA ARG A 176 17.71 10.88 -16.11
C ARG A 176 17.62 9.87 -14.97
N MET A 177 17.13 8.65 -15.23
CA MET A 177 17.16 7.56 -14.25
C MET A 177 18.60 7.18 -13.88
N VAL A 178 19.50 7.05 -14.85
CA VAL A 178 20.93 6.76 -14.60
C VAL A 178 21.54 7.84 -13.69
N LYS A 179 21.34 9.13 -14.01
CA LYS A 179 21.78 10.25 -13.16
C LYS A 179 21.16 10.21 -11.75
N ALA A 180 19.90 9.76 -11.64
CA ALA A 180 19.23 9.63 -10.36
C ALA A 180 19.84 8.52 -9.48
N ILE A 181 20.27 7.41 -10.07
CA ILE A 181 20.95 6.30 -9.36
C ILE A 181 22.29 6.72 -8.79
N GLU A 182 23.04 7.58 -9.48
CA GLU A 182 24.34 8.06 -9.01
C GLU A 182 24.25 8.68 -7.61
N VAL A 183 23.17 9.42 -7.33
CA VAL A 183 22.90 10.08 -6.05
C VAL A 183 22.02 9.25 -5.09
N ASN A 184 21.59 8.06 -5.50
CA ASN A 184 20.75 7.20 -4.66
C ASN A 184 21.57 6.66 -3.47
N SER A 185 21.10 6.93 -2.25
CA SER A 185 21.78 6.54 -1.01
C SER A 185 21.49 5.09 -0.57
N LYS A 186 20.49 4.43 -1.14
CA LYS A 186 20.12 3.04 -0.83
C LYS A 186 20.90 2.00 -1.65
N ILE A 187 21.64 2.44 -2.67
CA ILE A 187 22.53 1.59 -3.47
C ILE A 187 23.95 1.90 -3.02
N ASP A 188 24.58 0.94 -2.36
CA ASP A 188 25.79 1.13 -1.55
C ASP A 188 27.10 1.08 -2.36
N SER A 189 27.11 0.43 -3.53
CA SER A 189 28.30 0.29 -4.36
C SER A 189 28.21 1.05 -5.68
N LEU A 190 29.32 1.68 -6.08
CA LEU A 190 29.46 2.29 -7.40
C LEU A 190 29.28 1.27 -8.53
N ASP A 191 29.73 0.03 -8.33
CA ASP A 191 29.61 -1.02 -9.36
C ASP A 191 28.15 -1.42 -9.56
N LYS A 192 27.37 -1.52 -8.47
CA LYS A 192 25.93 -1.73 -8.54
C LYS A 192 25.21 -0.59 -9.25
N LYS A 193 25.58 0.66 -8.93
CA LYS A 193 25.04 1.85 -9.62
C LYS A 193 25.31 1.83 -11.11
N LYS A 194 26.55 1.48 -11.52
CA LYS A 194 26.93 1.34 -12.92
C LYS A 194 26.15 0.22 -13.61
N ALA A 195 26.12 -0.98 -13.03
CA ALA A 195 25.39 -2.12 -13.58
C ALA A 195 23.90 -1.83 -13.76
N LEU A 196 23.27 -1.19 -12.77
CA LEU A 196 21.88 -0.79 -12.86
C LEU A 196 21.66 0.29 -13.92
N GLY A 197 22.60 1.23 -14.07
CA GLY A 197 22.58 2.25 -15.11
C GLY A 197 22.66 1.65 -16.53
N GLU A 198 23.57 0.70 -16.75
CA GLU A 198 23.68 -0.04 -18.01
C GLU A 198 22.39 -0.81 -18.31
N ARG A 199 21.82 -1.47 -17.30
CA ARG A 199 20.56 -2.19 -17.41
C ARG A 199 19.40 -1.27 -17.77
N ILE A 200 19.29 -0.08 -17.18
CA ILE A 200 18.28 0.92 -17.55
C ILE A 200 18.40 1.29 -19.03
N MET A 201 19.62 1.58 -19.47
CA MET A 201 19.87 1.98 -20.85
C MET A 201 19.49 0.87 -21.82
N SER A 202 19.92 -0.38 -21.58
CA SER A 202 19.53 -1.50 -22.45
C SER A 202 18.03 -1.75 -22.46
N THR A 203 17.37 -1.60 -21.31
CA THR A 203 15.94 -1.86 -21.17
C THR A 203 15.07 -0.90 -22.01
N PHE A 204 15.43 0.39 -22.05
CA PHE A 204 14.59 1.43 -22.67
C PHE A 204 15.12 1.98 -24.00
N VAL A 205 16.44 1.98 -24.26
CA VAL A 205 17.03 2.57 -25.48
C VAL A 205 16.83 1.69 -26.71
N GLU A 206 16.86 0.36 -26.57
CA GLU A 206 16.59 -0.56 -27.70
C GLU A 206 15.18 -0.40 -28.29
N ARG A 207 14.28 0.29 -27.55
CA ARG A 207 12.85 0.42 -27.88
C ARG A 207 12.48 1.77 -28.48
N THR A 208 13.31 2.80 -28.32
CA THR A 208 13.10 4.10 -28.96
C THR A 208 13.35 4.03 -30.48
N THR A 209 14.09 3.02 -30.94
CA THR A 209 14.48 2.82 -32.33
C THR A 209 13.44 2.12 -33.21
N VAL A 210 12.28 1.69 -32.68
CA VAL A 210 11.28 0.90 -33.44
C VAL A 210 10.05 1.72 -33.89
N VAL A 211 10.15 3.05 -33.91
CA VAL A 211 9.11 3.89 -34.54
C VAL A 211 9.73 4.64 -35.71
N VAL A 212 9.65 4.04 -36.90
CA VAL A 212 9.78 4.71 -38.21
C VAL A 212 8.48 4.50 -38.97
#